data_AF-A0A1R3XNH3-F1
#
_entry.id   AF-A0A1R3XNH3-F1
#
_cell.length_a   1.000
_cell.length_b   1.000
_cell.length_c   1.000
_cell.angle_alpha   90.00
_cell.angle_beta   90.00
_cell.angle_gamma   90.00
#
_symmetry.space_group_name_H-M   'P 1'
#
loop_
_entity.id
_entity.type
_entity.pdbx_description
1 polymer ?
#
loop_
_entity_poly.entity_id
_entity_poly.type
_entity_poly.pdbx_seq_one_letter_code
_entity_poly.pdbx_strand_id
1 'polypeptide(L)'
;MPMETTYRTSSHGSKDAFAVAPGVWGLKTVFVNLYFVASPDGSWVLVDAGVYGAAPKIRKVVDELFGGRRPKAILLTHGHFDHIGAVKELAREWDVPVYAHLLEMPYLNGMSSYPPPDPSVGGGGMAYMSFLYPKKPIDIREYLELLPADGTVPGLPDWRWVHTPGHTAGHVSFFRVSDRVLLAGDAFITRDGESMLAVMTQKRAVHGPPKYYTPDWGAAHHSVERLMELNPSVAATGHGLPMEGGQLSRQLEDLVKDFWSVAVPEHGRYVHEPAITDEQGVLSIPPAPDNTIPKVIAATGIVALAGVALVAYSRRNRDNNRKQHERAMRERPFSHNRPLQGIPPTVAPTLDEDDPVAHTNNYP
;
A
#
# COMPACT_ATOMS: atom_id res chain seq x y z
N MET A 1 22.86 -27.67 -30.99
CA MET A 1 22.42 -26.29 -31.26
C MET A 1 21.57 -25.86 -30.08
N PRO A 2 21.97 -24.87 -29.27
CA PRO A 2 21.07 -24.36 -28.25
C PRO A 2 20.02 -23.49 -28.93
N MET A 3 18.74 -23.77 -28.68
CA MET A 3 17.67 -22.88 -29.08
C MET A 3 17.84 -21.58 -28.30
N GLU A 4 18.26 -20.52 -29.00
CA GLU A 4 18.02 -19.15 -28.59
C GLU A 4 16.50 -18.98 -28.47
N THR A 5 15.98 -19.16 -27.26
CA THR A 5 14.67 -18.65 -26.90
C THR A 5 14.82 -17.13 -26.82
N THR A 6 14.89 -16.47 -27.99
CA THR A 6 14.77 -15.04 -28.10
C THR A 6 13.51 -14.64 -27.36
N TYR A 7 13.66 -13.92 -26.25
CA TYR A 7 12.57 -13.15 -25.68
C TYR A 7 11.94 -12.41 -26.85
N ARG A 8 10.72 -12.77 -27.24
CA ARG A 8 9.88 -11.82 -27.96
C ARG A 8 9.71 -10.69 -26.98
N THR A 9 10.57 -9.69 -27.09
CA THR A 9 10.30 -8.33 -26.66
C THR A 9 9.03 -7.94 -27.40
N SER A 10 7.86 -8.26 -26.85
CA SER A 10 6.67 -7.54 -27.21
C SER A 10 7.02 -6.09 -26.89
N SER A 11 7.26 -5.32 -27.93
CA SER A 11 7.47 -3.88 -27.88
C SER A 11 6.24 -3.12 -27.36
N HIS A 12 5.26 -3.83 -26.80
CA HIS A 12 4.11 -3.31 -26.12
C HIS A 12 4.44 -3.35 -24.62
N GLY A 13 5.34 -2.47 -24.19
CA GLY A 13 5.47 -2.17 -22.77
C GLY A 13 4.11 -1.70 -22.24
N SER A 14 3.74 -2.15 -21.05
CA SER A 14 2.60 -1.57 -20.34
C SER A 14 2.83 -0.06 -20.18
N LYS A 15 1.79 0.76 -20.36
CA LYS A 15 1.89 2.21 -20.12
C LYS A 15 2.03 2.54 -18.64
N ASP A 16 1.62 1.63 -17.77
CA ASP A 16 1.57 1.82 -16.32
C ASP A 16 2.73 1.10 -15.59
N ALA A 17 3.37 0.11 -16.21
CA ALA A 17 4.52 -0.59 -15.66
C ALA A 17 5.85 -0.03 -16.19
N PHE A 18 6.86 0.04 -15.31
CA PHE A 18 8.23 0.38 -15.67
C PHE A 18 9.08 -0.88 -15.84
N ALA A 19 10.07 -0.82 -16.73
CA ALA A 19 11.02 -1.92 -16.89
C ALA A 19 12.05 -1.92 -15.75
N VAL A 20 12.39 -3.12 -15.26
CA VAL A 20 13.49 -3.33 -14.29
C VAL A 20 14.65 -4.03 -14.98
N ALA A 21 14.36 -5.17 -15.61
CA ALA A 21 15.32 -6.01 -16.32
C ALA A 21 14.54 -6.89 -17.33
N PRO A 22 15.21 -7.62 -18.25
CA PRO A 22 14.52 -8.56 -19.13
C PRO A 22 13.64 -9.54 -18.33
N GLY A 23 12.35 -9.60 -18.66
CA GLY A 23 11.38 -10.44 -17.95
C GLY A 23 10.94 -9.92 -16.58
N VAL A 24 11.32 -8.70 -16.19
CA VAL A 24 10.98 -8.09 -14.90
C VAL A 24 10.41 -6.69 -15.09
N TRP A 25 9.18 -6.49 -14.66
CA TRP A 25 8.47 -5.20 -14.71
C TRP A 25 8.03 -4.81 -13.32
N GLY A 26 8.04 -3.51 -13.03
CA GLY A 26 7.52 -2.96 -11.79
C GLY A 26 6.29 -2.09 -12.02
N LEU A 27 5.40 -2.03 -11.04
CA LEU A 27 4.24 -1.14 -11.02
C LEU A 27 4.24 -0.34 -9.72
N LYS A 28 4.23 0.99 -9.84
CA LYS A 28 4.06 1.87 -8.69
C LYS A 28 2.58 2.04 -8.34
N THR A 29 2.20 1.68 -7.12
CA THR A 29 0.88 1.90 -6.51
C THR A 29 0.99 2.99 -5.44
N VAL A 30 0.59 4.21 -5.77
CA VAL A 30 0.74 5.41 -4.91
C VAL A 30 2.22 5.73 -4.60
N PHE A 31 2.83 5.05 -3.63
CA PHE A 31 4.23 5.26 -3.20
C PHE A 31 5.05 3.97 -3.10
N VAL A 32 4.42 2.80 -3.21
CA VAL A 32 5.05 1.47 -3.14
C VAL A 32 5.10 0.82 -4.52
N ASN A 33 6.08 -0.04 -4.75
CA ASN A 33 6.29 -0.80 -5.96
C ASN A 33 5.98 -2.28 -5.70
N LEU A 34 5.41 -2.91 -6.72
CA LEU A 34 5.28 -4.36 -6.83
C LEU A 34 5.86 -4.81 -8.17
N TYR A 35 6.11 -6.11 -8.34
CA TYR A 35 6.79 -6.62 -9.53
C TYR A 35 6.10 -7.80 -10.20
N PHE A 36 6.24 -7.87 -11.52
CA PHE A 36 5.86 -8.99 -12.36
C PHE A 36 7.13 -9.65 -12.87
N VAL A 37 7.27 -10.95 -12.62
CA VAL A 37 8.47 -11.71 -13.00
C VAL A 37 8.08 -12.86 -13.89
N ALA A 38 8.53 -12.82 -15.14
CA ALA A 38 8.31 -13.89 -16.11
C ALA A 38 9.45 -14.92 -16.06
N SER A 39 9.07 -16.19 -16.14
CA SER A 39 9.97 -17.31 -16.38
C SER A 39 10.14 -17.57 -17.88
N PRO A 40 11.26 -18.19 -18.31
CA PRO A 40 11.51 -18.49 -19.73
C PRO A 40 10.46 -19.36 -20.41
N ASP A 41 9.71 -20.15 -19.64
CA ASP A 41 8.61 -20.99 -20.12
C ASP A 41 7.29 -20.21 -20.36
N GLY A 42 7.30 -18.90 -20.12
CA GLY A 42 6.13 -18.02 -20.25
C GLY A 42 5.15 -18.10 -19.09
N SER A 43 5.49 -18.80 -18.01
CA SER A 43 4.83 -18.64 -16.71
C SER A 43 5.34 -17.36 -16.02
N TRP A 44 4.61 -16.87 -15.02
CA TRP A 44 5.00 -15.66 -14.30
C TRP A 44 4.47 -15.68 -12.87
N VAL A 45 5.06 -14.85 -12.01
CA VAL A 45 4.63 -14.63 -10.62
C VAL A 45 4.50 -13.14 -10.33
N LEU A 46 3.66 -12.83 -9.35
CA LEU A 46 3.55 -11.49 -8.77
C LEU A 46 4.42 -11.41 -7.51
N VAL A 47 5.21 -10.35 -7.36
CA VAL A 47 5.95 -10.05 -6.13
C VAL A 47 5.34 -8.82 -5.49
N ASP A 48 4.78 -8.99 -4.28
CA ASP A 48 3.93 -8.04 -3.57
C ASP A 48 2.65 -7.63 -4.32
N ALA A 49 1.70 -7.04 -3.61
CA ALA A 49 0.35 -6.74 -4.07
C ALA A 49 -0.08 -5.28 -3.85
N GLY A 50 0.88 -4.40 -3.53
CA GLY A 50 0.65 -2.96 -3.41
C GLY A 50 -0.32 -2.56 -2.30
N VAL A 51 -0.80 -1.33 -2.35
CA VAL A 51 -1.78 -0.79 -1.37
C VAL A 51 -3.20 -1.32 -1.58
N TYR A 52 -4.06 -1.13 -0.58
CA TYR A 52 -5.50 -1.44 -0.71
C TYR A 52 -6.12 -0.78 -1.94
N GLY A 53 -6.90 -1.55 -2.70
CA GLY A 53 -7.51 -1.11 -3.95
C GLY A 53 -6.59 -1.14 -5.17
N ALA A 54 -5.37 -1.70 -5.07
CA ALA A 54 -4.47 -1.84 -6.21
C ALA A 54 -4.90 -2.91 -7.24
N ALA A 55 -5.79 -3.84 -6.87
CA ALA A 55 -6.17 -4.98 -7.71
C ALA A 55 -6.60 -4.59 -9.14
N PRO A 56 -7.46 -3.58 -9.39
CA PRO A 56 -7.82 -3.18 -10.76
C PRO A 56 -6.63 -2.74 -11.61
N LYS A 57 -5.66 -2.01 -11.02
CA LYS A 57 -4.47 -1.56 -11.74
C LYS A 57 -3.53 -2.74 -12.03
N ILE A 58 -3.40 -3.67 -11.08
CA ILE A 58 -2.63 -4.90 -11.27
C ILE A 58 -3.22 -5.73 -12.42
N ARG A 59 -4.54 -5.97 -12.43
CA ARG A 59 -5.22 -6.71 -13.52
C ARG A 59 -4.95 -6.10 -14.89
N LYS A 60 -5.08 -4.77 -14.99
CA LYS A 60 -4.80 -4.06 -16.25
C LYS A 60 -3.38 -4.35 -16.77
N VAL A 61 -2.37 -4.30 -15.89
CA VAL A 61 -0.98 -4.61 -16.28
C VAL A 61 -0.82 -6.10 -16.63
N VAL A 62 -1.51 -7.00 -15.94
CA VAL A 62 -1.52 -8.44 -16.27
C VAL A 62 -2.15 -8.69 -17.65
N ASP A 63 -3.22 -7.99 -18.00
CA ASP A 63 -3.82 -8.06 -19.33
C ASP A 63 -2.84 -7.59 -20.41
N GLU A 64 -2.14 -6.47 -20.16
CA GLU A 64 -1.16 -5.90 -21.09
C GLU A 64 0.09 -6.77 -21.27
N LEU A 65 0.64 -7.33 -20.18
CA LEU A 65 1.90 -8.09 -20.20
C LEU A 65 1.71 -9.58 -20.52
N PHE A 66 0.62 -10.18 -20.03
CA PHE A 66 0.41 -11.63 -20.02
C PHE A 66 -0.91 -12.08 -20.66
N GLY A 67 -1.68 -11.15 -21.25
CA GLY A 67 -2.95 -11.46 -21.91
C GLY A 67 -4.00 -12.00 -20.94
N GLY A 68 -3.98 -11.55 -19.68
CA GLY A 68 -4.93 -11.96 -18.64
C GLY A 68 -4.64 -13.33 -18.04
N ARG A 69 -3.54 -13.99 -18.44
CA ARG A 69 -3.13 -15.27 -17.86
C ARG A 69 -2.78 -15.07 -16.39
N ARG A 70 -3.41 -15.82 -15.50
CA ARG A 70 -3.11 -15.83 -14.06
C ARG A 70 -1.64 -16.18 -13.76
N PRO A 71 -1.06 -15.69 -12.65
CA PRO A 71 0.27 -16.08 -12.22
C PRO A 71 0.30 -17.53 -11.73
N LYS A 72 1.51 -18.05 -11.49
CA LYS A 72 1.73 -19.31 -10.76
C LYS A 72 1.58 -19.16 -9.25
N ALA A 73 1.96 -17.99 -8.73
CA ALA A 73 1.96 -17.67 -7.31
C ALA A 73 2.03 -16.15 -7.10
N ILE A 74 1.70 -15.73 -5.88
CA ILE A 74 2.10 -14.43 -5.33
C ILE A 74 3.24 -14.67 -4.33
N LEU A 75 4.30 -13.90 -4.41
CA LEU A 75 5.44 -13.94 -3.50
C LEU A 75 5.45 -12.65 -2.68
N LEU A 76 5.55 -12.75 -1.36
CA LEU A 76 5.61 -11.57 -0.50
C LEU A 76 7.04 -11.33 -0.02
N THR A 77 7.49 -10.08 -0.11
CA THR A 77 8.72 -9.63 0.58
C THR A 77 8.46 -9.55 2.08
N HIS A 78 7.30 -9.02 2.47
CA HIS A 78 6.79 -8.96 3.83
C HIS A 78 5.30 -8.58 3.84
N GLY A 79 4.68 -8.55 5.02
CA GLY A 79 3.23 -8.37 5.18
C GLY A 79 2.73 -6.97 5.56
N HIS A 80 3.52 -5.90 5.38
CA HIS A 80 2.98 -4.54 5.62
C HIS A 80 1.89 -4.16 4.61
N PHE A 81 0.97 -3.30 5.05
CA PHE A 81 -0.30 -3.01 4.36
C PHE A 81 -0.16 -2.51 2.92
N ASP A 82 0.96 -1.88 2.59
CA ASP A 82 1.32 -1.36 1.28
C ASP A 82 1.97 -2.43 0.39
N HIS A 83 2.31 -3.60 0.91
CA HIS A 83 2.77 -4.76 0.15
C HIS A 83 1.69 -5.83 0.01
N ILE A 84 0.66 -5.86 0.85
CA ILE A 84 -0.38 -6.91 0.85
C ILE A 84 -1.79 -6.40 0.51
N GLY A 85 -1.95 -5.14 0.17
CA GLY A 85 -3.26 -4.49 0.08
C GLY A 85 -4.24 -5.12 -0.92
N ALA A 86 -3.77 -5.72 -2.01
CA ALA A 86 -4.59 -6.47 -2.95
C ALA A 86 -4.46 -8.01 -2.81
N VAL A 87 -3.64 -8.52 -1.89
CA VAL A 87 -3.24 -9.94 -1.88
C VAL A 87 -4.44 -10.89 -1.72
N LYS A 88 -5.35 -10.57 -0.80
CA LYS A 88 -6.52 -11.42 -0.50
C LYS A 88 -7.48 -11.49 -1.69
N GLU A 89 -7.70 -10.37 -2.36
CA GLU A 89 -8.57 -10.29 -3.53
C GLU A 89 -8.00 -11.10 -4.69
N LEU A 90 -6.70 -10.90 -4.97
CA LEU A 90 -6.01 -11.52 -6.10
C LEU A 90 -5.74 -13.02 -5.89
N ALA A 91 -5.34 -13.44 -4.69
CA ALA A 91 -5.14 -14.85 -4.37
C ALA A 91 -6.43 -15.66 -4.55
N ARG A 92 -7.55 -15.10 -4.09
CA ARG A 92 -8.88 -15.71 -4.27
C ARG A 92 -9.33 -15.75 -5.73
N GLU A 93 -9.12 -14.67 -6.47
CA GLU A 93 -9.54 -14.59 -7.87
C GLU A 93 -8.75 -15.53 -8.78
N TRP A 94 -7.43 -15.58 -8.59
CA TRP A 94 -6.55 -16.40 -9.42
C TRP A 94 -6.44 -17.85 -8.95
N ASP A 95 -6.83 -18.11 -7.69
CA ASP A 95 -6.72 -19.41 -7.03
C ASP A 95 -5.26 -19.90 -7.06
N VAL A 96 -4.39 -19.11 -6.42
CA VAL A 96 -2.93 -19.31 -6.43
C VAL A 96 -2.36 -19.23 -5.01
N PRO A 97 -1.27 -19.96 -4.73
CA PRO A 97 -0.58 -19.86 -3.46
C PRO A 97 0.09 -18.49 -3.27
N VAL A 98 0.16 -18.07 -2.02
CA VAL A 98 0.88 -16.88 -1.54
C VAL A 98 2.05 -17.38 -0.69
N TYR A 99 3.28 -17.18 -1.18
CA TYR A 99 4.48 -17.58 -0.45
C TYR A 99 5.03 -16.43 0.40
N ALA A 100 5.32 -16.72 1.66
CA ALA A 100 5.98 -15.79 2.57
C ALA A 100 6.98 -16.52 3.47
N HIS A 101 7.86 -15.75 4.11
CA HIS A 101 8.76 -16.30 5.12
C HIS A 101 7.99 -16.72 6.38
N LEU A 102 8.53 -17.70 7.12
CA LEU A 102 7.90 -18.26 8.33
C LEU A 102 7.56 -17.20 9.38
N LEU A 103 8.45 -16.23 9.59
CA LEU A 103 8.25 -15.13 10.55
C LEU A 103 7.22 -14.09 10.08
N GLU A 104 6.72 -14.16 8.84
CA GLU A 104 5.60 -13.32 8.38
C GLU A 104 4.24 -13.98 8.65
N MET A 105 4.22 -15.28 8.95
CA MET A 105 2.98 -16.05 9.10
C MET A 105 2.01 -15.46 10.13
N PRO A 106 2.43 -15.05 11.35
CA PRO A 106 1.51 -14.52 12.35
C PRO A 106 0.71 -13.31 11.87
N TYR A 107 1.26 -12.53 10.95
CA TYR A 107 0.66 -11.30 10.45
C TYR A 107 -0.28 -11.53 9.26
N LEU A 108 -0.10 -12.66 8.56
CA LEU A 108 -0.85 -13.04 7.37
C LEU A 108 -1.97 -14.06 7.67
N ASN A 109 -1.95 -14.70 8.84
CA ASN A 109 -2.93 -15.71 9.27
C ASN A 109 -3.82 -15.25 10.43
N GLY A 110 -3.79 -13.96 10.77
CA GLY A 110 -4.62 -13.34 11.80
C GLY A 110 -4.10 -13.45 13.25
N MET A 111 -2.95 -14.10 13.50
CA MET A 111 -2.50 -14.39 14.88
C MET A 111 -1.93 -13.20 15.63
N SER A 112 -1.16 -12.33 14.98
CA SER A 112 -0.44 -11.23 15.63
C SER A 112 -0.43 -9.97 14.76
N SER A 113 -0.28 -8.81 15.37
CA SER A 113 0.00 -7.55 14.65
C SER A 113 1.50 -7.31 14.63
N TYR A 114 2.01 -6.63 13.60
CA TYR A 114 3.42 -6.19 13.58
C TYR A 114 3.77 -5.32 14.80
N PRO A 115 5.07 -5.22 15.15
CA PRO A 115 5.53 -4.14 16.00
C PRO A 115 4.96 -2.80 15.50
N PRO A 116 4.41 -1.96 16.39
CA PRO A 116 3.76 -0.72 15.98
C PRO A 116 4.77 0.24 15.33
N PRO A 117 4.34 1.07 14.36
CA PRO A 117 5.21 2.08 13.80
C PRO A 117 5.70 3.07 14.86
N ASP A 118 6.86 3.67 14.60
CA ASP A 118 7.36 4.80 15.36
C ASP A 118 7.09 6.13 14.62
N PRO A 119 6.03 6.87 14.99
CA PRO A 119 5.71 8.15 14.34
C PRO A 119 6.69 9.28 14.70
N SER A 120 7.62 9.10 15.66
CA SER A 120 8.65 10.14 15.91
C SER A 120 9.74 10.19 14.86
N VAL A 121 9.91 9.16 14.04
CA VAL A 121 11.09 9.03 13.17
C VAL A 121 10.72 9.05 11.70
N GLY A 122 11.70 9.33 10.83
CA GLY A 122 11.53 9.37 9.37
C GLY A 122 11.05 10.73 8.83
N GLY A 123 10.23 11.46 9.60
CA GLY A 123 9.73 12.79 9.21
C GLY A 123 8.76 12.78 8.02
N GLY A 124 8.13 13.93 7.75
CA GLY A 124 7.15 14.08 6.68
C GLY A 124 5.76 13.52 7.00
N GLY A 125 4.77 13.87 6.15
CA GLY A 125 3.35 13.57 6.41
C GLY A 125 3.04 12.09 6.60
N MET A 126 3.76 11.19 5.93
CA MET A 126 3.56 9.75 6.06
C MET A 126 3.95 9.23 7.44
N ALA A 127 5.13 9.59 7.95
CA ALA A 127 5.54 9.23 9.30
C ALA A 127 4.58 9.79 10.36
N TYR A 128 4.14 11.04 10.20
CA TYR A 128 3.16 11.67 11.11
C TYR A 128 1.81 10.98 11.10
N MET A 129 1.36 10.45 9.95
CA MET A 129 0.07 9.77 9.82
C MET A 129 0.15 8.26 10.03
N SER A 130 1.34 7.71 10.29
CA SER A 130 1.57 6.26 10.42
C SER A 130 0.66 5.56 11.45
N PHE A 131 0.24 6.29 12.49
CA PHE A 131 -0.68 5.77 13.50
C PHE A 131 -2.08 5.42 12.95
N LEU A 132 -2.48 5.99 11.81
CA LEU A 132 -3.74 5.70 11.11
C LEU A 132 -3.64 4.50 10.16
N TYR A 133 -2.44 4.04 9.81
CA TYR A 133 -2.31 2.92 8.88
C TYR A 133 -2.86 1.62 9.48
N PRO A 134 -3.40 0.71 8.64
CA PRO A 134 -3.87 -0.58 9.10
C PRO A 134 -2.76 -1.32 9.85
N LYS A 135 -3.02 -1.64 11.12
CA LYS A 135 -2.10 -2.37 12.01
C LYS A 135 -2.52 -3.81 12.23
N LYS A 136 -3.77 -4.13 11.89
CA LYS A 136 -4.35 -5.44 12.16
C LYS A 136 -3.83 -6.44 11.13
N PRO A 137 -3.55 -7.70 11.53
CA PRO A 137 -3.24 -8.73 10.59
C PRO A 137 -4.38 -8.94 9.62
N ILE A 138 -4.04 -9.46 8.45
CA ILE A 138 -5.01 -10.05 7.54
C ILE A 138 -5.11 -11.55 7.84
N ASP A 139 -6.13 -12.18 7.28
CA ASP A 139 -6.23 -13.64 7.26
C ASP A 139 -6.41 -14.11 5.82
N ILE A 140 -5.33 -14.70 5.30
CA ILE A 140 -5.22 -15.37 4.00
C ILE A 140 -4.69 -16.80 4.15
N ARG A 141 -4.88 -17.42 5.33
CA ARG A 141 -4.40 -18.77 5.65
C ARG A 141 -4.69 -19.82 4.58
N GLU A 142 -5.84 -19.70 3.92
CA GLU A 142 -6.29 -20.64 2.89
C GLU A 142 -5.36 -20.68 1.66
N TYR A 143 -4.58 -19.63 1.42
CA TYR A 143 -3.66 -19.51 0.29
C TYR A 143 -2.19 -19.52 0.72
N LEU A 144 -1.91 -19.49 2.02
CA LEU A 144 -0.60 -19.15 2.55
C LEU A 144 0.31 -20.37 2.59
N GLU A 145 1.49 -20.23 1.98
CA GLU A 145 2.52 -21.26 1.88
C GLU A 145 3.87 -20.71 2.34
N LEU A 146 4.73 -21.60 2.85
CA LEU A 146 6.09 -21.23 3.25
C LEU A 146 7.02 -21.15 2.05
N LEU A 147 7.88 -20.13 2.03
CA LEU A 147 9.04 -20.14 1.14
C LEU A 147 9.91 -21.39 1.43
N PRO A 148 10.35 -22.12 0.38
CA PRO A 148 11.19 -23.30 0.55
C PRO A 148 12.48 -23.01 1.33
N ALA A 149 12.78 -23.81 2.36
CA ALA A 149 13.94 -23.61 3.24
C ALA A 149 15.31 -23.71 2.52
N ASP A 150 15.35 -24.25 1.31
CA ASP A 150 16.57 -24.36 0.48
C ASP A 150 16.88 -23.09 -0.33
N GLY A 151 16.13 -22.01 -0.10
CA GLY A 151 16.32 -20.72 -0.78
C GLY A 151 15.73 -20.67 -2.19
N THR A 152 15.07 -21.73 -2.68
CA THR A 152 14.43 -21.72 -4.02
C THR A 152 13.15 -20.89 -4.03
N VAL A 153 12.82 -20.32 -5.18
CA VAL A 153 11.61 -19.49 -5.36
C VAL A 153 10.60 -20.23 -6.25
N PRO A 154 9.40 -20.58 -5.72
CA PRO A 154 8.37 -21.26 -6.50
C PRO A 154 7.98 -20.48 -7.76
N GLY A 155 8.00 -21.17 -8.91
CA GLY A 155 7.70 -20.57 -10.23
C GLY A 155 8.86 -19.80 -10.88
N LEU A 156 10.00 -19.65 -10.19
CA LEU A 156 11.16 -18.88 -10.64
C LEU A 156 12.49 -19.64 -10.41
N PRO A 157 12.85 -20.61 -11.27
CA PRO A 157 13.98 -21.53 -11.03
C PRO A 157 15.36 -20.87 -10.99
N ASP A 158 15.54 -19.70 -11.60
CA ASP A 158 16.80 -18.92 -11.59
C ASP A 158 16.86 -17.91 -10.44
N TRP A 159 15.84 -17.89 -9.58
CA TRP A 159 15.75 -16.96 -8.46
C TRP A 159 16.01 -17.67 -7.14
N ARG A 160 16.61 -16.91 -6.22
CA ARG A 160 16.79 -17.27 -4.82
C ARG A 160 16.11 -16.24 -3.94
N TRP A 161 15.47 -16.66 -2.87
CA TRP A 161 15.08 -15.73 -1.81
C TRP A 161 16.21 -15.64 -0.78
N VAL A 162 16.36 -14.46 -0.19
CA VAL A 162 17.39 -14.13 0.80
C VAL A 162 16.68 -13.56 2.01
N HIS A 163 16.87 -14.15 3.19
CA HIS A 163 16.35 -13.59 4.44
C HIS A 163 17.02 -12.25 4.72
N THR A 164 16.22 -11.19 4.84
CA THR A 164 16.69 -9.82 5.02
C THR A 164 15.93 -9.14 6.16
N PRO A 165 16.02 -9.66 7.40
CA PRO A 165 15.31 -9.12 8.56
C PRO A 165 15.73 -7.69 8.89
N GLY A 166 14.85 -6.97 9.58
CA GLY A 166 15.13 -5.65 10.13
C GLY A 166 13.95 -4.69 9.96
N HIS A 167 13.45 -4.55 8.73
CA HIS A 167 12.20 -3.85 8.44
C HIS A 167 10.99 -4.65 8.96
N THR A 168 10.98 -5.96 8.73
CA THR A 168 10.21 -6.92 9.53
C THR A 168 11.12 -8.08 9.87
N ALA A 169 10.75 -8.90 10.85
CA ALA A 169 11.58 -10.06 11.23
C ALA A 169 11.62 -11.14 10.15
N GLY A 170 10.56 -11.28 9.36
CA GLY A 170 10.48 -12.23 8.24
C GLY A 170 10.70 -11.60 6.87
N HIS A 171 11.18 -10.36 6.78
CA HIS A 171 11.39 -9.72 5.50
C HIS A 171 12.37 -10.53 4.64
N VAL A 172 12.06 -10.68 3.34
CA VAL A 172 12.93 -11.33 2.36
C VAL A 172 13.13 -10.46 1.12
N SER A 173 14.23 -10.70 0.44
CA SER A 173 14.53 -10.15 -0.89
C SER A 173 14.67 -11.28 -1.90
N PHE A 174 14.42 -11.01 -3.18
CA PHE A 174 14.54 -12.00 -4.26
C PHE A 174 15.67 -11.63 -5.20
N PHE A 175 16.55 -12.58 -5.52
CA PHE A 175 17.75 -12.37 -6.33
C PHE A 175 17.79 -13.36 -7.50
N ARG A 176 17.86 -12.83 -8.73
CA ARG A 176 18.06 -13.62 -9.95
C ARG A 176 19.54 -13.85 -10.19
N VAL A 177 19.96 -15.10 -10.24
CA VAL A 177 21.39 -15.46 -10.25
C VAL A 177 22.04 -15.13 -11.58
N SER A 178 21.37 -15.40 -12.70
CA SER A 178 21.96 -15.27 -14.04
C SER A 178 22.46 -13.87 -14.41
N ASP A 179 21.76 -12.83 -13.98
CA ASP A 179 22.09 -11.43 -14.32
C ASP A 179 22.17 -10.49 -13.10
N ARG A 180 22.03 -11.04 -11.89
CA ARG A 180 22.15 -10.35 -10.61
C ARG A 180 21.11 -9.23 -10.43
N VAL A 181 19.87 -9.50 -10.84
CA VAL A 181 18.73 -8.62 -10.55
C VAL A 181 18.25 -8.87 -9.12
N LEU A 182 18.15 -7.80 -8.34
CA LEU A 182 17.68 -7.82 -6.97
C LEU A 182 16.33 -7.11 -6.86
N LEU A 183 15.32 -7.81 -6.34
CA LEU A 183 14.09 -7.24 -5.81
C LEU A 183 14.24 -7.17 -4.28
N ALA A 184 14.57 -5.99 -3.77
CA ALA A 184 15.03 -5.83 -2.41
C ALA A 184 13.89 -5.70 -1.38
N GLY A 185 12.64 -5.51 -1.81
CA GLY A 185 11.57 -5.10 -0.90
C GLY A 185 11.96 -3.80 -0.19
N ASP A 186 11.76 -3.77 1.13
CA ASP A 186 12.04 -2.63 1.99
C ASP A 186 13.31 -2.81 2.85
N ALA A 187 14.17 -3.78 2.52
CA ALA A 187 15.49 -3.91 3.14
C ALA A 187 16.34 -2.63 2.97
N PHE A 188 16.20 -1.97 1.82
CA PHE A 188 16.64 -0.61 1.54
C PHE A 188 15.73 0.00 0.48
N ILE A 189 15.75 1.33 0.30
CA ILE A 189 14.89 2.01 -0.69
C ILE A 189 15.70 2.89 -1.64
N THR A 190 15.15 3.13 -2.83
CA THR A 190 15.76 3.93 -3.89
C THR A 190 14.98 5.23 -4.11
N ARG A 191 14.96 6.11 -3.11
CA ARG A 191 14.11 7.31 -3.15
C ARG A 191 14.52 8.29 -4.26
N ASP A 192 13.51 8.85 -4.92
CA ASP A 192 13.60 10.15 -5.61
C ASP A 192 13.16 11.20 -4.57
N GLY A 193 14.11 11.93 -3.98
CA GLY A 193 13.94 12.58 -2.67
C GLY A 193 12.70 13.47 -2.53
N GLU A 194 11.86 13.23 -1.52
CA GLU A 194 10.68 14.07 -1.23
C GLU A 194 11.00 15.37 -0.46
N SER A 195 12.17 15.95 -0.71
CA SER A 195 12.40 17.36 -0.39
C SER A 195 12.19 18.14 -1.69
N MET A 196 11.45 19.26 -1.63
CA MET A 196 11.29 20.19 -2.77
C MET A 196 12.64 20.54 -3.43
N LEU A 197 13.75 20.48 -2.67
CA LEU A 197 15.11 20.70 -3.16
C LEU A 197 15.68 19.49 -3.92
N ALA A 198 15.35 18.27 -3.51
CA ALA A 198 15.81 17.03 -4.13
C ALA A 198 15.10 16.74 -5.48
N VAL A 199 13.82 17.12 -5.59
CA VAL A 199 13.05 17.11 -6.85
C VAL A 199 13.75 17.95 -7.95
N MET A 200 14.45 19.02 -7.57
CA MET A 200 15.23 19.83 -8.51
C MET A 200 16.52 19.15 -8.99
N THR A 201 16.99 18.11 -8.29
CA THR A 201 18.28 17.46 -8.56
C THR A 201 18.19 16.09 -9.23
N GLN A 202 17.00 15.48 -9.31
CA GLN A 202 16.76 14.13 -9.87
C GLN A 202 17.76 13.05 -9.41
N LYS A 203 18.32 13.18 -8.20
CA LYS A 203 19.33 12.25 -7.71
C LYS A 203 18.65 11.00 -7.16
N ARG A 204 18.62 9.94 -7.97
CA ARG A 204 18.37 8.58 -7.50
C ARG A 204 19.41 8.22 -6.45
N ALA A 205 18.95 7.89 -5.25
CA ALA A 205 19.84 7.49 -4.18
C ALA A 205 19.32 6.32 -3.36
N VAL A 206 20.24 5.41 -3.01
CA VAL A 206 20.04 4.34 -2.05
C VAL A 206 19.97 4.94 -0.65
N HIS A 207 18.95 4.55 0.10
CA HIS A 207 18.74 4.91 1.50
C HIS A 207 18.45 3.63 2.29
N GLY A 208 18.66 3.68 3.60
CA GLY A 208 18.24 2.60 4.50
C GLY A 208 16.73 2.34 4.47
N PRO A 209 16.26 1.31 5.19
CA PRO A 209 14.85 0.93 5.22
C PRO A 209 13.96 2.06 5.77
N PRO A 210 12.62 2.03 5.53
CA PRO A 210 11.70 3.01 6.08
C PRO A 210 11.77 3.13 7.60
N LYS A 211 12.22 4.28 8.10
CA LYS A 211 12.58 4.45 9.52
C LYS A 211 11.43 4.17 10.50
N TYR A 212 10.21 4.58 10.16
CA TYR A 212 9.03 4.43 11.02
C TYR A 212 8.52 3.00 11.14
N TYR A 213 9.01 2.07 10.31
CA TYR A 213 8.67 0.65 10.34
C TYR A 213 9.88 -0.26 10.48
N THR A 214 11.04 0.26 10.91
CA THR A 214 12.23 -0.58 11.13
C THR A 214 12.43 -0.85 12.61
N PRO A 215 11.94 -2.00 13.13
CA PRO A 215 12.06 -2.36 14.54
C PRO A 215 13.40 -2.97 14.93
N ASP A 216 14.25 -3.38 13.99
CA ASP A 216 15.58 -3.93 14.29
C ASP A 216 16.63 -3.37 13.32
N TRP A 217 17.38 -2.36 13.78
CA TRP A 217 18.41 -1.69 12.99
C TRP A 217 19.67 -2.52 12.79
N GLY A 218 20.01 -3.40 13.75
CA GLY A 218 21.17 -4.28 13.64
C GLY A 218 20.94 -5.36 12.58
N ALA A 219 19.77 -6.00 12.63
CA ALA A 219 19.35 -6.94 11.59
C ALA A 219 19.25 -6.24 10.22
N ALA A 220 18.69 -5.03 10.16
CA ALA A 220 18.60 -4.26 8.93
C ALA A 220 19.99 -3.97 8.32
N HIS A 221 20.98 -3.59 9.13
CA HIS A 221 22.35 -3.36 8.67
C HIS A 221 22.95 -4.61 8.03
N HIS A 222 22.90 -5.75 8.74
CA HIS A 222 23.39 -7.02 8.24
C HIS A 222 22.67 -7.48 6.97
N SER A 223 21.36 -7.20 6.86
CA SER A 223 20.59 -7.49 5.66
C SER A 223 21.07 -6.68 4.46
N VAL A 224 21.32 -5.37 4.63
CA VAL A 224 21.86 -4.53 3.54
C VAL A 224 23.28 -4.96 3.17
N GLU A 225 24.12 -5.28 4.15
CA GLU A 225 25.46 -5.83 3.93
C GLU A 225 25.40 -7.12 3.10
N ARG A 226 24.53 -8.06 3.49
CA ARG A 226 24.32 -9.31 2.75
C ARG A 226 23.87 -9.06 1.31
N LEU A 227 22.97 -8.11 1.09
CA LEU A 227 22.51 -7.75 -0.25
C LEU A 227 23.58 -7.08 -1.10
N MET A 228 24.42 -6.24 -0.49
CA MET A 228 25.58 -5.63 -1.15
C MET A 228 26.57 -6.70 -1.62
N GLU A 229 26.84 -7.72 -0.79
CA GLU A 229 27.75 -8.83 -1.13
C GLU A 229 27.29 -9.66 -2.33
N LEU A 230 25.98 -9.71 -2.62
CA LEU A 230 25.45 -10.35 -3.84
C LEU A 230 25.89 -9.62 -5.12
N ASN A 231 26.42 -8.39 -4.98
CA ASN A 231 26.88 -7.54 -6.06
C ASN A 231 25.83 -7.36 -7.17
N PRO A 232 24.62 -6.86 -6.84
CA PRO A 232 23.54 -6.73 -7.79
C PRO A 232 23.92 -5.80 -8.95
N SER A 233 23.61 -6.23 -10.18
CA SER A 233 23.77 -5.37 -11.36
C SER A 233 22.63 -4.35 -11.47
N VAL A 234 21.44 -4.75 -11.00
CA VAL A 234 20.23 -3.94 -10.93
C VAL A 234 19.55 -4.23 -9.60
N ALA A 235 19.04 -3.20 -8.93
CA ALA A 235 18.18 -3.34 -7.77
C ALA A 235 16.89 -2.54 -7.95
N ALA A 236 15.77 -3.18 -7.65
CA ALA A 236 14.47 -2.55 -7.55
C ALA A 236 13.91 -2.78 -6.14
N THR A 237 13.42 -1.72 -5.51
CA THR A 237 13.00 -1.70 -4.10
C THR A 237 11.51 -1.40 -3.95
N GLY A 238 10.93 -1.72 -2.80
CA GLY A 238 9.54 -1.40 -2.46
C GLY A 238 9.21 0.07 -2.63
N HIS A 239 10.17 0.98 -2.47
CA HIS A 239 9.96 2.41 -2.74
C HIS A 239 11.01 3.03 -3.67
N GLY A 240 10.52 3.68 -4.73
CA GLY A 240 11.34 4.51 -5.63
C GLY A 240 11.64 3.89 -6.99
N LEU A 241 12.75 4.24 -7.64
CA LEU A 241 13.06 3.82 -9.01
C LEU A 241 14.23 2.82 -9.04
N PRO A 242 14.20 1.81 -9.93
CA PRO A 242 15.34 0.90 -10.08
C PRO A 242 16.66 1.65 -10.29
N MET A 243 17.70 1.12 -9.66
CA MET A 243 19.08 1.58 -9.78
C MET A 243 19.95 0.46 -10.34
N GLU A 244 21.01 0.83 -11.05
CA GLU A 244 21.84 -0.13 -11.78
C GLU A 244 23.31 0.30 -11.84
N GLY A 245 24.16 -0.67 -12.17
CA GLY A 245 25.58 -0.48 -12.46
C GLY A 245 26.38 0.09 -11.29
N GLY A 246 27.49 0.74 -11.60
CA GLY A 246 28.44 1.22 -10.59
C GLY A 246 27.88 2.27 -9.63
N GLN A 247 26.79 2.96 -9.98
CA GLN A 247 26.12 3.87 -9.04
C GLN A 247 25.45 3.08 -7.91
N LEU A 248 24.73 2.01 -8.24
CA LEU A 248 24.11 1.13 -7.25
C LEU A 248 25.17 0.52 -6.33
N SER A 249 26.21 -0.09 -6.91
CA SER A 249 27.27 -0.75 -6.13
C SER A 249 27.93 0.20 -5.13
N ARG A 250 28.34 1.40 -5.58
CA ARG A 250 28.95 2.40 -4.70
C ARG A 250 28.01 2.86 -3.58
N GLN A 251 26.75 3.13 -3.90
CA GLN A 251 25.83 3.64 -2.88
C GLN A 251 25.37 2.58 -1.89
N LEU A 252 25.34 1.30 -2.27
CA LEU A 252 25.18 0.21 -1.31
C LEU A 252 26.40 0.11 -0.39
N GLU A 253 27.61 0.21 -0.93
CA GLU A 253 28.85 0.25 -0.13
C GLU A 253 28.87 1.44 0.84
N ASP A 254 28.53 2.63 0.37
CA ASP A 254 28.38 3.84 1.19
C ASP A 254 27.32 3.64 2.29
N LEU A 255 26.15 3.06 1.95
CA LEU A 255 25.09 2.79 2.92
C LEU A 255 25.55 1.79 3.99
N VAL A 256 26.23 0.70 3.63
CA VAL A 256 26.72 -0.30 4.59
C VAL A 256 27.76 0.32 5.51
N LYS A 257 28.68 1.10 4.95
CA LYS A 257 29.76 1.76 5.69
C LYS A 257 29.24 2.80 6.67
N ASP A 258 28.29 3.63 6.24
CA ASP A 258 27.79 4.77 7.00
C ASP A 258 26.41 4.52 7.63
N PHE A 259 25.94 3.26 7.68
CA PHE A 259 24.58 2.85 8.01
C PHE A 259 24.03 3.48 9.29
N TRP A 260 24.82 3.42 10.36
CA TRP A 260 24.44 3.93 11.68
C TRP A 260 24.21 5.45 11.69
N SER A 261 24.87 6.18 10.79
CA SER A 261 24.72 7.64 10.69
C SER A 261 23.66 8.08 9.68
N VAL A 262 23.38 7.25 8.66
CA VAL A 262 22.47 7.60 7.56
C VAL A 262 21.08 7.00 7.76
N ALA A 263 21.01 5.70 8.08
CA ALA A 263 19.76 4.95 8.17
C ALA A 263 19.10 5.12 9.55
N VAL A 264 19.86 4.91 10.62
CA VAL A 264 19.33 4.91 11.99
C VAL A 264 18.99 6.35 12.42
N PRO A 265 17.78 6.61 12.96
CA PRO A 265 17.43 7.94 13.48
C PRO A 265 18.12 8.22 14.82
N GLU A 266 18.33 9.50 15.14
CA GLU A 266 19.00 9.93 16.40
C GLU A 266 18.21 9.56 17.66
N HIS A 267 16.89 9.44 17.53
CA HIS A 267 15.97 9.05 18.59
C HIS A 267 14.89 8.15 18.01
N GLY A 268 14.18 7.40 18.86
CA GLY A 268 13.06 6.56 18.44
C GLY A 268 12.91 5.33 19.33
N ARG A 269 11.76 4.69 19.23
CA ARG A 269 11.38 3.49 19.99
C ARG A 269 12.41 2.38 19.87
N TYR A 270 12.89 2.15 18.65
CA TYR A 270 13.68 0.98 18.28
C TYR A 270 15.18 1.28 18.13
N VAL A 271 15.63 2.49 18.46
CA VAL A 271 17.03 2.91 18.23
C VAL A 271 18.02 2.17 19.14
N HIS A 272 17.64 1.91 20.39
CA HIS A 272 18.52 1.30 21.39
C HIS A 272 18.23 -0.18 21.63
N GLU A 273 16.99 -0.61 21.41
CA GLU A 273 16.54 -1.98 21.64
C GLU A 273 15.55 -2.36 20.54
N PRO A 274 15.70 -3.55 19.92
CA PRO A 274 14.79 -3.97 18.86
C PRO A 274 13.46 -4.51 19.41
N ALA A 275 12.46 -4.65 18.54
CA ALA A 275 11.34 -5.55 18.86
C ALA A 275 11.83 -7.01 18.81
N ILE A 276 11.34 -7.84 19.72
CA ILE A 276 11.58 -9.29 19.70
C ILE A 276 10.32 -9.98 19.18
N THR A 277 10.48 -10.82 18.16
CA THR A 277 9.39 -11.54 17.51
C THR A 277 9.80 -12.98 17.20
N ASP A 278 8.82 -13.87 17.07
CA ASP A 278 9.00 -15.26 16.63
C ASP A 278 7.86 -15.70 15.70
N GLU A 279 7.76 -17.00 15.45
CA GLU A 279 6.72 -17.61 14.60
C GLU A 279 5.31 -17.56 15.21
N GLN A 280 5.16 -17.03 16.42
CA GLN A 280 3.88 -16.75 17.07
C GLN A 280 3.55 -15.24 17.08
N GLY A 281 4.53 -14.38 16.73
CA GLY A 281 4.35 -12.95 16.54
C GLY A 281 5.24 -12.13 17.47
N VAL A 282 4.71 -11.01 17.98
CA VAL A 282 5.47 -10.09 18.83
C VAL A 282 5.59 -10.61 20.27
N LEU A 283 6.82 -10.82 20.75
CA LEU A 283 7.14 -11.24 22.12
C LEU A 283 7.38 -10.05 23.04
N SER A 284 8.16 -9.07 22.60
CA SER A 284 8.42 -7.84 23.34
C SER A 284 8.66 -6.67 22.41
N ILE A 285 8.34 -5.48 22.91
CA ILE A 285 8.62 -4.21 22.25
C ILE A 285 9.16 -3.22 23.29
N PRO A 286 10.16 -2.40 22.96
CA PRO A 286 10.62 -1.32 23.84
C PRO A 286 9.46 -0.40 24.21
N PRO A 287 9.53 0.35 25.32
CA PRO A 287 8.50 1.31 25.67
C PRO A 287 8.31 2.35 24.56
N ALA A 288 7.08 2.87 24.42
CA ALA A 288 6.84 3.93 23.47
C ALA A 288 7.73 5.15 23.81
N PRO A 289 8.36 5.81 22.82
CA PRO A 289 9.17 6.99 23.05
C PRO A 289 8.30 8.07 23.69
N ASP A 290 8.89 8.84 24.60
CA ASP A 290 8.24 9.92 25.34
C ASP A 290 7.91 11.09 24.39
N ASN A 291 6.86 10.92 23.59
CA ASN A 291 6.47 11.87 22.56
C ASN A 291 5.24 12.69 22.98
N THR A 292 5.42 14.01 23.02
CA THR A 292 4.32 14.98 23.10
C THR A 292 3.58 15.12 21.77
N ILE A 293 4.14 14.65 20.66
CA ILE A 293 3.60 14.80 19.30
C ILE A 293 2.19 14.18 19.13
N PRO A 294 1.92 12.91 19.53
CA PRO A 294 0.58 12.35 19.47
C PRO A 294 -0.45 13.11 20.32
N LYS A 295 -0.02 13.64 21.48
CA LYS A 295 -0.88 14.43 22.39
C LYS A 295 -1.26 15.77 21.76
N VAL A 296 -0.30 16.44 21.11
CA VAL A 296 -0.51 17.70 20.39
C VAL A 296 -1.40 17.49 19.17
N ILE A 297 -1.21 16.41 18.41
CA ILE A 297 -2.02 16.06 17.23
C ILE A 297 -3.45 15.68 17.62
N ALA A 298 -3.65 14.89 18.68
CA ALA A 298 -4.98 14.59 19.19
C ALA A 298 -5.73 15.88 19.59
N ALA A 299 -5.04 16.82 20.24
CA ALA A 299 -5.59 18.13 20.56
C ALA A 299 -5.92 18.96 19.31
N THR A 300 -5.03 19.00 18.31
CA THR A 300 -5.29 19.79 17.08
C THR A 300 -6.36 19.16 16.19
N GLY A 301 -6.45 17.83 16.12
CA GLY A 301 -7.50 17.11 15.39
C GLY A 301 -8.89 17.37 15.98
N ILE A 302 -9.01 17.39 17.31
CA ILE A 302 -10.25 17.76 18.02
C ILE A 302 -10.64 19.21 17.69
N VAL A 303 -9.68 20.14 17.70
CA VAL A 303 -9.91 21.56 17.39
C VAL A 303 -10.33 21.75 15.92
N ALA A 304 -9.71 21.04 14.98
CA ALA A 304 -10.05 21.12 13.57
C ALA A 304 -11.46 20.56 13.28
N LEU A 305 -11.82 19.41 13.87
CA LEU A 305 -13.17 18.85 13.77
C LEU A 305 -14.23 19.77 14.38
N ALA A 306 -13.94 20.37 15.55
CA ALA A 306 -14.80 21.36 16.17
C ALA A 306 -14.98 22.60 15.26
N GLY A 307 -13.91 23.08 14.63
CA GLY A 307 -13.94 24.18 13.67
C GLY A 307 -14.79 23.88 12.43
N VAL A 308 -14.65 22.69 11.83
CA VAL A 308 -15.46 22.26 10.69
C VAL A 308 -16.94 22.13 11.08
N ALA A 309 -17.23 21.56 12.25
CA ALA A 309 -18.60 21.47 12.77
C ALA A 309 -19.21 22.86 13.01
N LEU A 310 -18.44 23.81 13.52
CA LEU A 310 -18.86 25.21 13.73
C LEU A 310 -19.14 25.93 12.41
N VAL A 311 -18.28 25.73 11.40
CA VAL A 311 -18.48 26.28 10.06
C VAL A 311 -19.71 25.67 9.40
N ALA A 312 -19.89 24.35 9.47
CA ALA A 312 -21.08 23.67 8.94
C ALA A 312 -22.37 24.13 9.64
N TYR A 313 -22.34 24.26 10.97
CA TYR A 313 -23.45 24.79 11.75
C TYR A 313 -23.78 26.24 11.37
N SER A 314 -22.77 27.10 11.24
CA SER A 314 -22.96 28.51 10.86
C SER A 314 -23.54 28.67 9.44
N ARG A 315 -23.13 27.82 8.50
CA ARG A 315 -23.68 27.79 7.12
C ARG A 315 -25.13 27.33 7.12
N ARG A 316 -25.45 26.27 7.86
CA ARG A 316 -26.84 25.78 8.03
C ARG A 316 -27.75 26.84 8.64
N ASN A 317 -27.25 27.60 9.61
CA ASN A 317 -28.03 28.66 10.26
C ASN A 317 -28.25 29.86 9.33
N ARG A 318 -27.26 30.22 8.50
CA ARG A 318 -27.42 31.25 7.44
C ARG A 318 -28.43 30.82 6.38
N ASP A 319 -28.39 29.57 5.94
CA ASP A 319 -29.35 29.05 4.95
C ASP A 319 -30.77 28.99 5.51
N ASN A 320 -30.94 28.63 6.78
CA ASN A 320 -32.24 28.67 7.45
C ASN A 320 -32.78 30.10 7.57
N ASN A 321 -31.95 31.06 7.98
CA ASN A 321 -32.34 32.48 8.05
C ASN A 321 -32.68 33.04 6.66
N ARG A 322 -31.97 32.62 5.61
CA ARG A 322 -32.25 33.02 4.22
C ARG A 322 -33.60 32.46 3.74
N LYS A 323 -33.88 31.17 4.00
CA LYS A 323 -35.17 30.54 3.69
C LYS A 323 -36.33 31.17 4.46
N GLN A 324 -36.10 31.61 5.70
CA GLN A 324 -37.09 32.30 6.52
C GLN A 324 -37.37 33.72 6.00
N HIS A 325 -36.34 34.43 5.53
CA HIS A 325 -36.47 35.72 4.83
C HIS A 325 -37.19 35.59 3.48
N GLU A 326 -36.87 34.56 2.69
CA GLU A 326 -37.52 34.27 1.41
C GLU A 326 -39.01 33.91 1.58
N ARG A 327 -39.38 33.19 2.66
CA ARG A 327 -40.78 32.95 3.04
C ARG A 327 -41.49 34.23 3.46
N ALA A 328 -40.86 35.06 4.29
CA ALA A 328 -41.44 36.33 4.75
C ALA A 328 -41.66 37.34 3.60
N MET A 329 -40.87 37.28 2.51
CA MET A 329 -41.12 38.08 1.30
C MET A 329 -42.28 37.57 0.45
N ARG A 330 -42.57 36.25 0.45
CA ARG A 330 -43.68 35.65 -0.29
C ARG A 330 -45.05 35.87 0.36
N GLU A 331 -45.09 36.21 1.65
CA GLU A 331 -46.33 36.35 2.43
C GLU A 331 -46.81 37.82 2.60
N ARG A 332 -46.38 38.75 1.73
CA ARG A 332 -46.94 40.11 1.74
C ARG A 332 -48.31 40.14 1.03
N PRO A 333 -49.40 40.55 1.69
CA PRO A 333 -50.74 40.52 1.10
C PRO A 333 -50.94 41.67 0.11
N PHE A 334 -51.37 41.33 -1.12
CA PHE A 334 -51.93 42.29 -2.07
C PHE A 334 -53.32 42.75 -1.60
N SER A 335 -53.56 44.05 -1.74
CA SER A 335 -54.76 44.78 -1.31
C SER A 335 -55.92 44.62 -2.32
N HIS A 336 -57.10 44.23 -1.80
CA HIS A 336 -58.48 44.52 -2.19
C HIS A 336 -58.92 44.46 -3.68
N ASN A 337 -59.78 43.47 -4.02
CA ASN A 337 -61.22 43.70 -4.25
C ASN A 337 -61.98 42.39 -4.64
N ARG A 338 -63.12 42.16 -3.99
CA ARG A 338 -64.16 41.14 -4.31
C ARG A 338 -65.29 41.85 -5.07
N PRO A 339 -66.13 41.16 -5.89
CA PRO A 339 -67.10 40.19 -5.36
C PRO A 339 -67.32 38.91 -6.21
N LEU A 340 -67.88 37.91 -5.53
CA LEU A 340 -68.35 36.61 -6.04
C LEU A 340 -69.70 36.74 -6.77
N GLN A 341 -69.97 35.84 -7.73
CA GLN A 341 -71.16 34.96 -7.70
C GLN A 341 -71.09 33.89 -8.81
N GLY A 342 -71.38 32.64 -8.44
CA GLY A 342 -71.61 31.53 -9.36
C GLY A 342 -73.10 31.21 -9.50
N ILE A 343 -73.44 30.48 -10.58
CA ILE A 343 -74.75 29.87 -10.89
C ILE A 343 -74.54 28.33 -10.97
N PRO A 344 -75.58 27.50 -10.72
CA PRO A 344 -75.46 26.27 -9.91
C PRO A 344 -75.65 24.94 -10.71
N PRO A 345 -76.25 23.85 -10.17
CA PRO A 345 -75.57 22.59 -9.85
C PRO A 345 -76.09 21.39 -10.67
N THR A 346 -75.49 20.20 -10.51
CA THR A 346 -76.17 18.86 -10.50
C THR A 346 -75.13 17.74 -10.33
N VAL A 347 -75.24 16.92 -9.27
CA VAL A 347 -75.69 15.50 -9.25
C VAL A 347 -74.53 14.47 -9.36
N ALA A 348 -74.42 13.63 -8.33
CA ALA A 348 -73.56 12.42 -8.27
C ALA A 348 -74.27 11.23 -8.99
N PRO A 349 -73.57 10.13 -9.36
CA PRO A 349 -73.38 9.05 -8.38
C PRO A 349 -72.17 8.08 -8.58
N THR A 350 -71.69 7.53 -7.45
CA THR A 350 -71.32 6.12 -7.12
C THR A 350 -70.21 5.31 -7.85
N LEU A 351 -69.71 4.33 -7.05
CA LEU A 351 -68.96 3.08 -7.31
C LEU A 351 -67.43 3.20 -7.09
N ASP A 352 -66.90 2.70 -5.97
CA ASP A 352 -66.57 1.29 -5.63
C ASP A 352 -65.45 0.72 -6.51
N GLU A 353 -64.26 0.50 -5.94
CA GLU A 353 -63.70 -0.84 -5.69
C GLU A 353 -62.25 -0.77 -5.14
N ASP A 354 -62.05 -1.56 -4.09
CA ASP A 354 -60.78 -1.98 -3.52
C ASP A 354 -59.97 -2.85 -4.49
N ASP A 355 -58.65 -2.61 -4.59
CA ASP A 355 -57.68 -3.64 -5.01
C ASP A 355 -56.40 -3.51 -4.16
N PRO A 356 -56.15 -4.45 -3.23
CA PRO A 356 -54.97 -4.44 -2.39
C PRO A 356 -53.98 -5.57 -2.76
N VAL A 357 -53.51 -5.72 -4.01
CA VAL A 357 -52.28 -6.51 -4.26
C VAL A 357 -51.46 -5.99 -5.46
N ALA A 358 -50.51 -5.09 -5.22
CA ALA A 358 -49.41 -4.84 -6.17
C ALA A 358 -48.12 -4.40 -5.45
N HIS A 359 -47.53 -5.31 -4.66
CA HIS A 359 -46.14 -5.16 -4.25
C HIS A 359 -45.23 -5.60 -5.40
N THR A 360 -44.57 -4.63 -6.04
CA THR A 360 -43.38 -4.87 -6.84
C THR A 360 -42.24 -3.98 -6.37
N ASN A 361 -41.16 -4.66 -5.97
CA ASN A 361 -39.77 -4.42 -6.27
C ASN A 361 -39.06 -3.07 -6.00
N ASN A 362 -37.82 -3.27 -5.58
CA ASN A 362 -36.60 -2.51 -5.84
C ASN A 362 -36.12 -1.51 -4.76
N TYR A 363 -35.07 -1.99 -4.08
CA TYR A 363 -33.86 -1.27 -3.69
C TYR A 363 -33.44 -0.19 -4.70
N PRO A 364 -32.81 0.88 -4.21
CA PRO A 364 -31.34 0.93 -4.20
C PRO A 364 -30.70 1.05 -2.82
#